data_AF-A0A7V6DNK2-F1
#
_entry.id   AF-A0A7V6DNK2-F1
#
_cell.length_a   1.000
_cell.length_b   1.000
_cell.length_c   1.000
_cell.angle_alpha   90.00
_cell.angle_beta   90.00
_cell.angle_gamma   90.00
#
_symmetry.space_group_name_H-M   'P 1'
#
loop_
_entity.id
_entity.type
_entity.pdbx_description
1 polymer ?
#
loop_
_entity_poly.entity_id
_entity_poly.type
_entity_poly.pdbx_seq_one_letter_code
_entity_poly.pdbx_strand_id
1 'polypeptide(L)' 'MKKYLPDFLLLAFGLCVMGLLIYIIAAVQGWVSLLGIVALAAVWVSWYRHLLRLAFRSLGIDPDDEDDLPTFPG' A
#
# COMPACT_ATOMS: atom_id res chain seq x y z
N MET A 1 19.92 6.11 6.44
CA MET A 1 19.64 5.41 5.16
C MET A 1 19.05 4.00 5.34
N LYS A 2 19.51 3.16 6.27
CA LYS A 2 18.95 1.80 6.48
C LYS A 2 17.48 1.73 6.97
N LYS A 3 16.97 2.81 7.57
CA LYS A 3 15.60 2.89 8.15
C LYS A 3 14.48 2.99 7.09
N TYR A 4 14.79 3.44 5.86
CA TYR A 4 13.83 3.59 4.75
C TYR A 4 13.82 2.41 3.77
N LEU A 5 14.75 1.48 3.94
CA LEU A 5 14.89 0.29 3.10
C LEU A 5 13.63 -0.61 3.11
N PRO A 6 13.01 -0.93 4.28
CA PRO A 6 11.83 -1.81 4.28
C PRO A 6 10.61 -1.15 3.63
N ASP A 7 10.41 0.15 3.85
CA ASP A 7 9.32 0.90 3.23
C ASP A 7 9.46 0.98 1.71
N PHE A 8 10.68 1.22 1.21
CA PHE A 8 10.96 1.26 -0.22
C PHE A 8 10.74 -0.12 -0.87
N LEU A 9 11.13 -1.20 -0.20
CA LEU A 9 10.88 -2.58 -0.64
C LEU A 9 9.38 -2.88 -0.72
N LEU A 10 8.60 -2.45 0.28
CA LEU A 10 7.16 -2.67 0.32
C LEU A 10 6.44 -1.89 -0.80
N LEU A 11 6.91 -0.67 -1.07
CA LEU A 11 6.49 0.17 -2.20
C LEU A 11 6.76 -0.49 -3.55
N ALA A 12 7.99 -0.95 -3.77
CA ALA A 12 8.40 -1.63 -5.00
C ALA A 12 7.64 -2.95 -5.20
N PHE A 13 7.44 -3.71 -4.12
CA PHE A 13 6.66 -4.95 -4.16
C PHE A 13 5.20 -4.69 -4.56
N GLY A 14 4.56 -3.67 -3.96
CA GLY A 14 3.20 -3.28 -4.32
C GLY A 14 3.07 -2.87 -5.79
N LEU A 15 4.07 -2.15 -6.33
CA LEU A 15 4.11 -1.80 -7.76
C LEU A 15 4.22 -3.05 -8.65
N CYS A 16 5.03 -4.02 -8.24
CA CYS A 16 5.19 -5.29 -8.95
C CYS A 16 3.88 -6.10 -8.98
N VAL A 17 3.19 -6.18 -7.84
CA VAL A 17 1.88 -6.84 -7.71
C VAL A 17 0.81 -6.15 -8.58
N MET A 18 0.79 -4.82 -8.63
CA MET A 18 -0.12 -4.07 -9.52
C MET A 18 0.16 -4.38 -11.00
N GLY A 19 1.42 -4.38 -11.41
CA GLY A 19 1.80 -4.72 -12.79
C GLY A 19 1.34 -6.13 -13.17
N LEU A 20 1.48 -7.08 -12.25
CA LEU A 20 1.04 -8.47 -12.45
C LEU A 20 -0.50 -8.58 -12.55
N LEU A 21 -1.23 -7.85 -11.71
CA LEU A 21 -2.69 -7.75 -11.78
C LEU A 21 -3.14 -7.14 -13.10
N ILE A 22 -2.53 -6.05 -13.55
CA ILE A 22 -2.83 -5.40 -14.84
C ILE A 22 -2.57 -6.37 -16.00
N TYR A 23 -1.46 -7.11 -15.96
CA TYR A 23 -1.16 -8.13 -16.97
C TYR A 23 -2.23 -9.23 -17.01
N ILE A 24 -2.65 -9.75 -15.85
CA ILE A 24 -3.72 -10.75 -15.76
C ILE A 24 -5.05 -10.18 -16.27
N ILE A 25 -5.40 -8.96 -15.89
CA ILE A 25 -6.62 -8.28 -16.35
C ILE A 25 -6.60 -8.11 -17.87
N ALA A 26 -5.46 -7.73 -18.45
CA ALA A 26 -5.31 -7.57 -19.89
C ALA A 26 -5.37 -8.92 -20.65
N ALA A 27 -4.90 -10.00 -20.04
CA ALA A 27 -4.92 -11.35 -20.61
C ALA A 27 -6.31 -12.02 -20.51
N VAL A 28 -7.18 -11.55 -19.62
CA VAL A 28 -8.48 -12.19 -19.33
C VAL A 28 -9.63 -11.35 -19.90
N GLN A 29 -10.43 -11.95 -20.79
CA GLN A 29 -11.66 -11.34 -21.32
C GLN A 29 -12.91 -11.84 -20.59
N GLY A 30 -13.91 -10.96 -20.47
CA GLY A 30 -15.20 -11.26 -19.83
C GLY A 30 -15.29 -10.81 -18.36
N TRP A 31 -16.29 -11.34 -17.63
CA TRP A 31 -16.65 -10.91 -16.27
C TRP A 31 -15.52 -11.02 -15.22
N VAL A 32 -14.51 -11.84 -15.49
CA VAL A 32 -13.34 -12.03 -14.62
C VAL A 32 -12.46 -10.77 -14.59
N SER A 33 -12.47 -9.95 -15.65
CA SER A 33 -11.75 -8.67 -15.67
C SER A 33 -12.29 -7.68 -14.64
N LEU A 34 -13.61 -7.71 -14.35
CA LEU A 34 -14.22 -6.90 -13.30
C LEU A 34 -13.68 -7.28 -11.92
N LEU A 35 -13.54 -8.57 -11.63
CA LEU A 35 -12.92 -9.04 -10.38
C LEU A 35 -11.46 -8.61 -10.28
N GLY A 36 -10.72 -8.68 -11.39
CA GLY A 36 -9.34 -8.19 -11.45
C GLY A 36 -9.25 -6.68 -11.22
N ILE A 37 -10.16 -5.88 -11.79
CA ILE A 37 -10.23 -4.43 -11.56
C ILE A 37 -10.52 -4.11 -10.09
N VAL A 38 -11.45 -4.84 -9.45
CA VAL A 38 -11.75 -4.65 -8.02
C VAL A 38 -10.55 -5.03 -7.15
N ALA A 39 -9.86 -6.14 -7.46
CA ALA A 39 -8.64 -6.53 -6.78
C ALA A 39 -7.53 -5.48 -6.94
N LEU A 40 -7.34 -4.95 -8.16
CA LEU A 40 -6.40 -3.87 -8.44
C LEU A 40 -6.74 -2.61 -7.64
N ALA A 41 -8.02 -2.24 -7.56
CA ALA A 41 -8.48 -1.10 -6.78
C ALA A 41 -8.20 -1.27 -5.27
N ALA A 42 -8.43 -2.46 -4.72
CA ALA A 42 -8.12 -2.76 -3.32
C ALA A 42 -6.61 -2.66 -3.03
N VAL A 43 -5.78 -3.23 -3.91
CA VAL A 43 -4.32 -3.12 -3.82
C VAL A 43 -3.87 -1.67 -3.94
N TRP A 44 -4.48 -0.89 -4.84
CA TRP A 44 -4.22 0.55 -4.99
C TRP A 44 -4.54 1.34 -3.73
N VAL A 45 -5.72 1.16 -3.14
CA VAL A 45 -6.11 1.90 -1.93
C VAL A 45 -5.18 1.57 -0.76
N SER A 46 -4.83 0.30 -0.58
CA SER A 46 -3.90 -0.13 0.47
C SER A 46 -2.50 0.47 0.27
N TRP A 47 -1.98 0.38 -0.96
CA TRP A 47 -0.67 0.92 -1.32
C TRP A 47 -0.61 2.45 -1.22
N TYR A 48 -1.66 3.14 -1.67
CA TYR A 48 -1.79 4.59 -1.57
C TYR A 48 -1.84 5.06 -0.12
N ARG A 49 -2.53 4.33 0.77
CA ARG A 49 -2.52 4.62 2.22
C ARG A 49 -1.12 4.51 2.82
N HIS A 50 -0.33 3.50 2.42
CA HIS A 50 1.07 3.40 2.87
C HIS A 50 1.93 4.54 2.34
N LEU A 51 1.76 4.93 1.08
CA LEU A 51 2.42 6.11 0.52
C LEU A 51 2.08 7.39 1.29
N LEU A 52 0.80 7.59 1.62
CA LEU A 52 0.38 8.76 2.39
C LEU A 52 1.01 8.75 3.78
N ARG A 53 1.05 7.62 4.49
CA ARG A 53 1.74 7.54 5.79
C ARG A 53 3.22 7.88 5.68
N LEU A 54 3.91 7.36 4.65
CA LEU A 54 5.29 7.70 4.36
C LEU A 54 5.49 9.19 4.03
N ALA A 55 4.59 9.77 3.25
CA ALA A 55 4.60 11.19 2.91
C ALA A 55 4.37 12.07 4.15
N PHE A 56 3.37 11.76 4.98
CA PHE A 56 3.11 12.45 6.25
C PHE A 56 4.31 12.37 7.18
N ARG A 57 4.88 11.18 7.35
CA ARG A 57 6.10 10.96 8.13
C ARG A 57 7.30 11.76 7.59
N SER A 58 7.43 11.88 6.27
CA SER A 58 8.47 12.71 5.63
C SER A 58 8.25 14.21 5.80
N LEU A 59 6.99 14.64 5.98
CA LEU A 59 6.58 16.02 6.27
C LEU A 59 6.70 16.37 7.76
N GLY A 60 7.16 15.44 8.61
CA GLY A 60 7.26 15.64 10.06
C GLY A 60 5.92 15.64 10.79
N ILE A 61 4.84 15.23 10.11
CA ILE A 61 3.56 14.92 10.73
C ILE A 61 3.67 13.43 11.07
N ASP A 62 4.04 13.09 12.30
CA ASP A 62 4.13 11.71 12.76
C ASP A 62 2.74 11.27 13.26
N PRO A 63 1.95 10.49 12.48
CA PRO A 63 0.73 9.89 12.99
C PRO A 63 1.01 8.72 13.95
N ASP A 64 2.27 8.28 14.08
CA ASP A 64 2.68 7.18 14.98
C ASP A 64 3.01 7.68 16.41
N ASP A 65 2.88 8.98 16.73
CA ASP A 65 2.97 9.46 18.13
C ASP A 65 1.79 8.96 19.00
N GLU A 66 0.78 8.30 18.41
CA GLU A 66 -0.26 7.57 19.17
C GLU A 66 0.16 6.16 19.61
N ASP A 67 1.22 5.56 19.05
CA ASP A 67 1.73 4.24 19.48
C ASP A 67 2.68 4.32 20.69
N ASP A 68 3.08 5.53 21.10
CA ASP A 68 3.81 5.81 22.35
C ASP A 68 2.87 6.29 23.49
N LEU A 69 1.54 6.27 23.29
CA LEU A 69 0.63 6.31 24.44
C LEU A 69 0.68 4.94 25.14
N PRO A 70 0.97 4.89 26.46
CA PRO A 70 0.87 3.64 27.20
C PRO A 70 -0.54 3.09 26.98
N THR A 71 -0.61 1.86 26.49
CA THR A 71 -1.84 1.07 26.40
C THR A 71 -2.54 1.17 27.76
N PHE A 72 -3.52 2.07 27.89
CA PHE A 72 -4.35 2.14 29.08
C PHE A 72 -5.15 0.84 29.13
N PRO A 73 -4.99 -0.02 30.15
CA PRO A 73 -5.96 -1.07 30.42
C PRO A 73 -7.09 -0.41 31.21
N GLY A 74 -8.22 -0.18 30.54
CA GLY A 74 -9.48 0.23 31.15
C GLY A 74 -10.61 -0.61 30.61
#